data_AF-A0A967IDZ7-F1
#
_entry.id   AF-A0A967IDZ7-F1
#
_cell.length_a   1.000
_cell.length_b   1.000
_cell.length_c   1.000
_cell.angle_alpha   90.00
_cell.angle_beta   90.00
_cell.angle_gamma   90.00
#
_symmetry.space_group_name_H-M   'P 1'
#
loop_
_entity.id
_entity.type
_entity.pdbx_description
1 polymer ?
#
loop_
_entity_poly.entity_id
_entity_poly.type
_entity_poly.pdbx_seq_one_letter_code
_entity_poly.pdbx_strand_id
1 'polypeptide(L)'
;RPWDQKLMNSGVYVYAPKYAAQGGLERVLADEKIIDVIEGIDATVAIHESPGGKVRFFTVNGKTDGGTGEDMATQVLVGHAPMLLHTAPRDVLVIGLGTGITLKGLPDHADCRIDCVEISPEVVEAAEYFSDANGQALKDP
;
A
#
# COMPACT_ATOMS: atom_id res chain seq x y z
N ARG A 1 -25.80 -6.80 -14.78
CA ARG A 1 -24.44 -7.23 -15.19
C ARG A 1 -23.52 -6.88 -14.04
N PRO A 2 -22.56 -7.74 -13.65
CA PRO A 2 -21.56 -7.35 -12.66
C PRO A 2 -20.74 -6.17 -13.18
N TRP A 3 -20.23 -5.34 -12.26
CA TRP A 3 -19.31 -4.25 -12.58
C TRP A 3 -17.96 -4.80 -13.05
N ASP A 4 -17.29 -4.09 -13.96
CA ASP A 4 -15.94 -4.43 -14.39
C ASP A 4 -14.93 -3.94 -13.35
N GLN A 5 -14.40 -4.86 -12.54
CA GLN A 5 -13.49 -4.53 -11.44
C GLN A 5 -12.21 -3.85 -11.90
N LYS A 6 -11.67 -4.20 -13.08
CA LYS A 6 -10.47 -3.56 -13.62
C LYS A 6 -10.75 -2.12 -14.00
N LEU A 7 -11.88 -1.89 -14.67
CA LEU A 7 -12.29 -0.54 -15.02
C LEU A 7 -12.57 0.32 -13.77
N MET A 8 -13.26 -0.23 -12.77
CA MET A 8 -13.58 0.47 -11.52
C MET A 8 -12.31 0.83 -10.71
N ASN A 9 -11.28 -0.01 -10.76
CA ASN A 9 -10.00 0.21 -10.07
C ASN A 9 -8.90 0.78 -10.98
N SER A 10 -9.27 1.25 -12.18
CA SER A 10 -8.29 1.76 -13.15
C SER A 10 -7.64 3.09 -12.73
N GLY A 11 -8.23 3.83 -11.80
CA GLY A 11 -7.71 5.15 -11.43
C GLY A 11 -7.57 6.11 -12.61
N VAL A 12 -8.41 5.96 -13.65
CA VAL A 12 -8.29 6.71 -14.92
C VAL A 12 -8.27 8.24 -14.71
N TYR A 13 -8.90 8.74 -13.64
CA TYR A 13 -8.87 10.15 -13.25
C TYR A 13 -7.46 10.65 -12.88
N VAL A 14 -6.55 9.77 -12.46
CA VAL A 14 -5.12 10.07 -12.23
C VAL A 14 -4.27 9.69 -13.44
N TYR A 15 -4.56 8.54 -14.07
CA TYR A 15 -3.63 7.89 -14.99
C TYR A 15 -3.98 8.01 -16.48
N ALA A 16 -5.05 8.74 -16.85
CA ALA A 16 -5.47 8.88 -18.25
C ALA A 16 -4.33 9.26 -19.23
N PRO A 17 -3.45 10.26 -18.94
CA PRO A 17 -2.35 10.59 -19.84
C PRO A 17 -1.34 9.44 -20.01
N LYS A 18 -1.04 8.71 -18.93
CA LYS A 18 -0.16 7.54 -18.95
C LYS A 18 -0.75 6.42 -19.79
N TYR A 19 -2.05 6.15 -19.65
CA TYR A 19 -2.73 5.12 -20.42
C TYR A 19 -2.80 5.47 -21.90
N ALA A 20 -3.05 6.74 -22.24
CA ALA A 20 -2.99 7.20 -23.63
C ALA A 20 -1.61 6.94 -24.26
N ALA A 21 -0.52 7.22 -23.53
CA ALA A 21 0.84 6.94 -23.99
C ALA A 21 1.17 5.43 -24.09
N GLN A 22 0.47 4.57 -23.33
CA GLN A 22 0.65 3.12 -23.32
C GLN A 22 -0.25 2.37 -24.32
N GLY A 23 -0.95 3.09 -25.20
CA GLY A 23 -1.80 2.49 -26.24
C GLY A 23 -3.28 2.36 -25.85
N GLY A 24 -3.72 3.12 -24.84
CA GLY A 24 -5.12 3.24 -24.43
C GLY A 24 -5.49 2.42 -23.20
N LEU A 25 -6.62 2.78 -22.58
CA LEU A 25 -7.12 2.15 -21.36
C LEU A 25 -7.35 0.64 -21.55
N GLU A 26 -8.04 0.24 -22.62
CA GLU A 26 -8.37 -1.16 -22.90
C GLU A 26 -7.12 -2.05 -22.93
N ARG A 27 -6.03 -1.55 -23.52
CA ARG A 27 -4.75 -2.27 -23.58
C ARG A 27 -4.12 -2.42 -22.21
N VAL A 28 -4.13 -1.36 -21.40
CA VAL A 28 -3.56 -1.41 -20.04
C VAL A 28 -4.35 -2.37 -19.15
N LEU A 29 -5.69 -2.33 -19.20
CA LEU A 29 -6.54 -3.22 -18.41
C LEU A 29 -6.45 -4.68 -18.87
N ALA A 30 -6.10 -4.95 -20.14
CA ALA A 30 -5.89 -6.32 -20.62
C ALA A 30 -4.75 -7.02 -19.86
N ASP A 31 -3.69 -6.28 -19.53
CA ASP A 31 -2.49 -6.79 -18.85
C ASP A 31 -2.60 -6.72 -17.31
N GLU A 32 -3.62 -6.07 -16.78
CA GLU A 32 -3.81 -5.88 -15.34
C GLU A 32 -4.25 -7.18 -14.64
N LYS A 33 -3.67 -7.45 -13.46
CA LYS A 33 -4.02 -8.60 -12.63
C LYS A 33 -4.40 -8.13 -11.23
N ILE A 34 -5.70 -8.10 -10.96
CA ILE A 34 -6.27 -7.89 -9.63
C ILE A 34 -6.43 -9.25 -8.97
N ILE A 35 -5.87 -9.42 -7.77
CA ILE A 35 -5.98 -10.65 -6.98
C ILE A 35 -7.12 -10.61 -5.97
N ASP A 36 -7.46 -9.43 -5.47
CA ASP A 36 -8.61 -9.23 -4.58
C ASP A 36 -9.12 -7.78 -4.64
N VAL A 37 -10.39 -7.60 -4.27
CA VAL A 37 -11.04 -6.29 -4.15
C VAL A 37 -11.82 -6.27 -2.84
N ILE A 38 -11.44 -5.37 -1.95
CA ILE A 38 -12.03 -5.15 -0.64
C ILE A 38 -12.85 -3.86 -0.73
N GLU A 39 -14.18 -3.98 -0.68
CA GLU A 39 -15.10 -2.85 -0.77
C GLU A 39 -15.53 -2.37 0.62
N GLY A 40 -15.32 -1.08 0.84
CA GLY A 40 -15.64 -0.39 2.08
C GLY A 40 -16.69 0.70 1.95
N ILE A 41 -17.05 1.30 3.09
CA ILE A 41 -17.95 2.46 3.10
C ILE A 41 -17.28 3.72 2.54
N ASP A 42 -15.96 3.87 2.76
CA ASP A 42 -15.20 5.07 2.38
C ASP A 42 -14.35 4.87 1.12
N ALA A 43 -13.87 3.64 0.86
CA ALA A 43 -13.02 3.34 -0.27
C ALA A 43 -13.13 1.89 -0.76
N THR A 44 -12.78 1.70 -2.03
CA THR A 44 -12.48 0.38 -2.60
C THR A 44 -10.98 0.20 -2.63
N VAL A 45 -10.49 -0.87 -2.01
CA VAL A 45 -9.08 -1.27 -2.05
C VAL A 45 -8.94 -2.47 -2.98
N ALA A 46 -8.11 -2.36 -4.02
CA ALA A 46 -7.80 -3.48 -4.90
C ALA A 46 -6.34 -3.86 -4.78
N ILE A 47 -6.06 -5.16 -4.70
CA ILE A 47 -4.72 -5.71 -4.64
C ILE A 47 -4.33 -6.18 -6.03
N HIS A 48 -3.18 -5.71 -6.51
CA HIS A 48 -2.68 -5.95 -7.85
C HIS A 48 -1.36 -6.70 -7.81
N GLU A 49 -1.10 -7.49 -8.85
CA GLU A 49 0.19 -8.12 -9.09
C GLU A 49 0.71 -7.82 -10.48
N SER A 50 2.01 -7.53 -10.55
CA SER A 50 2.73 -7.50 -11.82
C SER A 50 2.71 -8.87 -12.53
N PRO A 51 2.87 -8.91 -13.87
CA PRO A 51 3.09 -10.15 -14.59
C PRO A 51 4.25 -10.96 -13.99
N GLY A 52 3.98 -12.20 -13.61
CA GLY A 52 4.94 -13.08 -12.95
C GLY A 52 5.06 -12.91 -11.42
N GLY A 53 4.24 -12.05 -10.80
CA GLY A 53 4.06 -11.99 -9.34
C GLY A 53 5.25 -11.40 -8.56
N LYS A 54 6.13 -10.65 -9.21
CA LYS A 54 7.35 -10.10 -8.57
C LYS A 54 7.08 -8.86 -7.71
N VAL A 55 6.14 -8.04 -8.15
CA VAL A 55 5.69 -6.83 -7.48
C VAL A 55 4.21 -6.96 -7.18
N ARG A 56 3.84 -6.70 -5.93
CA ARG A 56 2.47 -6.52 -5.48
C ARG A 56 2.26 -5.07 -5.06
N PHE A 57 1.12 -4.49 -5.37
CA PHE A 57 0.76 -3.15 -4.95
C PHE A 57 -0.75 -3.09 -4.72
N PHE A 58 -1.21 -2.14 -3.92
CA PHE A 58 -2.63 -1.89 -3.76
C PHE A 58 -3.01 -0.51 -4.28
N THR A 59 -4.27 -0.39 -4.65
CA THR A 59 -4.88 0.87 -5.04
C THR A 59 -6.04 1.21 -4.13
N VAL A 60 -6.15 2.48 -3.74
CA VAL A 60 -7.32 3.02 -3.05
C VAL A 60 -8.12 3.84 -4.08
N ASN A 61 -9.36 3.44 -4.34
CA ASN A 61 -10.20 4.04 -5.39
C ASN A 61 -9.46 4.13 -6.73
N GLY A 62 -8.72 3.07 -7.07
CA GLY A 62 -7.94 2.94 -8.30
C GLY A 62 -6.61 3.72 -8.38
N LYS A 63 -6.28 4.57 -7.39
CA LYS A 63 -4.94 5.20 -7.32
C LYS A 63 -3.98 4.30 -6.53
N THR A 64 -2.80 4.00 -7.07
CA THR A 64 -1.75 3.27 -6.36
C THR A 64 -1.30 4.03 -5.13
N ASP A 65 -1.27 3.34 -3.98
CA ASP A 65 -0.95 3.94 -2.68
C ASP A 65 0.23 3.26 -1.95
N GLY A 66 0.67 2.09 -2.44
CA GLY A 66 1.92 1.47 -2.02
C GLY A 66 2.09 0.06 -2.54
N GLY A 67 3.32 -0.44 -2.53
CA GLY A 67 3.62 -1.82 -2.93
C GLY A 67 5.01 -2.30 -2.55
N THR A 68 5.41 -3.40 -3.18
CA THR A 68 6.71 -4.07 -3.01
C THR A 68 7.68 -3.74 -4.15
N GLY A 69 7.49 -2.59 -4.80
CA GLY A 69 8.25 -2.15 -5.96
C GLY A 69 9.37 -1.17 -5.58
N GLU A 70 9.65 -0.23 -6.48
CA GLU A 70 10.67 0.81 -6.29
C GLU A 70 10.36 1.74 -5.10
N ASP A 71 9.09 1.85 -4.71
CA ASP A 71 8.59 2.68 -3.62
C ASP A 71 8.93 2.13 -2.22
N MET A 72 9.35 0.86 -2.11
CA MET A 72 9.74 0.25 -0.83
C MET A 72 10.82 1.04 -0.09
N ALA A 73 11.82 1.54 -0.82
CA ALA A 73 12.91 2.30 -0.20
C ALA A 73 12.39 3.57 0.48
N THR A 74 11.39 4.23 -0.12
CA THR A 74 10.74 5.40 0.48
C THR A 74 9.97 5.01 1.73
N GLN A 75 9.17 3.94 1.68
CA GLN A 75 8.38 3.48 2.84
C GLN A 75 9.27 3.16 4.05
N VAL A 76 10.38 2.44 3.83
CA VAL A 76 11.36 2.13 4.89
C VAL A 76 12.06 3.38 5.40
N LEU A 77 12.49 4.27 4.51
CA LEU A 77 13.19 5.50 4.88
C LEU A 77 12.30 6.45 5.70
N VAL A 78 11.00 6.50 5.40
CA VAL A 78 10.02 7.29 6.17
C VAL A 78 9.97 6.81 7.63
N GLY A 79 10.14 5.52 7.91
CA GLY A 79 10.28 5.00 9.27
C GLY A 79 11.64 5.34 9.90
N HIS A 80 12.75 5.10 9.19
CA HIS A 80 14.09 5.31 9.74
C HIS A 80 14.46 6.77 9.97
N ALA A 81 14.10 7.67 9.06
CA ALA A 81 14.54 9.06 9.09
C ALA A 81 14.23 9.78 10.41
N PRO A 82 12.99 9.79 10.94
CA PRO A 82 12.70 10.45 12.21
C PRO A 82 13.45 9.79 13.38
N MET A 83 13.63 8.47 13.35
CA MET A 83 14.28 7.71 14.42
C MET A 83 15.79 7.95 14.47
N LEU A 84 16.44 8.15 13.32
CA LEU A 84 17.86 8.49 13.24
C LEU A 84 18.15 9.95 13.61
N LEU A 85 17.20 10.86 13.37
CA LEU A 85 17.37 12.29 13.63
C LEU A 85 17.05 12.68 15.08
N HIS A 86 16.18 11.91 15.76
CA HIS A 86 15.81 12.17 17.14
C HIS A 86 16.76 11.44 18.10
N THR A 87 17.30 12.13 19.11
CA THR A 87 18.35 11.58 19.98
C THR A 87 17.86 10.51 20.97
N ALA A 88 16.57 10.52 21.31
CA ALA A 88 15.96 9.57 22.23
C ALA A 88 14.44 9.45 21.98
N PRO A 89 14.00 8.88 20.84
CA PRO A 89 12.57 8.73 20.54
C PRO A 89 11.93 7.76 21.54
N ARG A 90 10.78 8.15 22.10
CA ARG A 90 10.03 7.32 23.06
C ARG A 90 8.57 7.09 22.69
N ASP A 91 7.96 8.05 21.99
CA ASP A 91 6.58 8.00 21.54
C ASP A 91 6.55 8.32 20.04
N VAL A 92 6.11 7.34 19.25
CA VAL A 92 6.04 7.43 17.79
C VAL A 92 4.60 7.18 17.36
N LEU A 93 4.06 8.07 16.51
CA LEU A 93 2.75 7.89 15.90
C LEU A 93 2.94 7.75 14.38
N VAL A 94 2.47 6.63 13.83
CA VAL A 94 2.34 6.44 12.39
C VAL A 94 0.87 6.62 12.02
N ILE A 95 0.62 7.55 11.09
CA ILE A 95 -0.72 7.85 10.57
C ILE A 95 -0.80 7.32 9.15
N GLY A 96 -1.73 6.39 8.92
CA GLY A 96 -1.85 5.63 7.69
C GLY A 96 -0.97 4.38 7.73
N LEU A 97 -1.59 3.21 7.71
CA LEU A 97 -0.90 1.93 7.71
C LEU A 97 -0.34 1.61 6.32
N GLY A 98 -1.19 1.75 5.29
CA GLY A 98 -0.86 1.35 3.92
C GLY A 98 -0.40 -0.11 3.84
N THR A 99 0.79 -0.35 3.30
CA THR A 99 1.40 -1.70 3.25
C THR A 99 1.92 -2.19 4.61
N GLY A 100 2.05 -1.30 5.60
CA GLY A 100 2.72 -1.54 6.88
C GLY A 100 4.26 -1.51 6.82
N ILE A 101 4.89 -1.34 5.65
CA ILE A 101 6.35 -1.38 5.52
C ILE A 101 7.04 -0.23 6.28
N THR A 102 6.37 0.91 6.46
CA THR A 102 6.86 2.00 7.30
C THR A 102 7.14 1.55 8.73
N LEU A 103 6.29 0.68 9.30
CA LEU A 103 6.45 0.16 10.65
C LEU A 103 7.71 -0.72 10.75
N LYS A 104 8.04 -1.49 9.70
CA LYS A 104 9.31 -2.24 9.63
C LYS A 104 10.55 -1.34 9.60
N GLY A 105 10.40 -0.10 9.13
CA GLY A 105 11.45 0.91 9.18
C GLY A 105 11.64 1.50 10.58
N LEU A 106 10.76 1.21 11.53
CA LEU A 106 10.95 1.62 12.91
C LEU A 106 11.88 0.61 13.60
N PRO A 107 12.96 1.07 14.27
CA PRO A 107 13.87 0.21 14.99
C PRO A 107 13.19 -0.43 16.22
N ASP A 108 13.56 -1.67 16.52
CA ASP A 108 13.25 -2.34 17.79
C ASP A 108 13.98 -1.64 18.95
N HIS A 109 13.43 -0.52 19.41
CA HIS A 109 13.88 0.15 20.62
C HIS A 109 13.01 -0.31 21.77
N ALA A 110 13.60 -1.07 22.70
CA ALA A 110 12.92 -1.63 23.86
C ALA A 110 12.14 -0.60 24.73
N ASP A 111 12.48 0.69 24.62
CA ASP A 111 11.87 1.78 25.38
C ASP A 111 11.00 2.73 24.52
N CYS A 112 10.66 2.36 23.29
CA CYS A 112 9.86 3.19 22.37
C CYS A 112 8.46 2.59 22.17
N ARG A 113 7.43 3.37 22.48
CA ARG A 113 6.03 3.06 22.14
C ARG A 113 5.73 3.54 20.72
N ILE A 114 5.10 2.67 19.94
CA ILE A 114 4.69 2.95 18.57
C ILE A 114 3.17 2.75 18.48
N ASP A 115 2.46 3.83 18.17
CA ASP A 115 1.04 3.77 17.82
C ASP A 115 0.89 3.87 16.31
N CYS A 116 0.11 2.97 15.70
CA CYS A 116 -0.27 3.06 14.29
C CYS A 116 -1.78 3.24 14.18
N VAL A 117 -2.21 4.28 13.45
CA VAL A 117 -3.63 4.57 13.24
C VAL A 117 -3.95 4.53 11.75
N GLU A 118 -4.98 3.77 11.41
CA GLU A 118 -5.53 3.64 10.06
C GLU A 118 -7.05 3.85 10.13
N ILE A 119 -7.58 4.63 9.20
CA ILE A 119 -9.00 4.96 9.14
C ILE A 119 -9.79 3.93 8.35
N SER A 120 -9.19 3.33 7.32
CA SER A 120 -9.84 2.36 6.44
C SER A 120 -9.59 0.93 6.95
N PRO A 121 -10.64 0.22 7.41
CA PRO A 121 -10.50 -1.20 7.76
C PRO A 121 -10.10 -2.04 6.53
N GLU A 122 -10.45 -1.60 5.31
CA GLU A 122 -10.06 -2.27 4.06
C GLU A 122 -8.55 -2.18 3.83
N VAL A 123 -7.90 -1.09 4.23
CA VAL A 123 -6.43 -0.97 4.20
C VAL A 123 -5.79 -1.86 5.27
N VAL A 124 -6.41 -1.99 6.45
CA VAL A 124 -5.94 -2.93 7.49
C VAL A 124 -5.98 -4.37 6.98
N GLU A 125 -7.07 -4.76 6.31
CA GLU A 125 -7.18 -6.08 5.66
C GLU A 125 -6.17 -6.24 4.50
N ALA A 126 -5.99 -5.20 3.68
CA ALA A 126 -5.04 -5.19 2.59
C ALA A 126 -3.58 -5.37 3.06
N ALA A 127 -3.22 -4.91 4.25
CA ALA A 127 -1.87 -5.00 4.78
C ALA A 127 -1.38 -6.46 4.94
N GLU A 128 -2.29 -7.42 5.13
CA GLU A 128 -1.95 -8.86 5.20
C GLU A 128 -1.35 -9.39 3.89
N TYR A 129 -1.73 -8.80 2.75
CA TYR A 129 -1.14 -9.14 1.45
C TYR A 129 0.32 -8.73 1.33
N PHE A 130 0.83 -7.95 2.28
CA PHE A 130 2.21 -7.44 2.35
C PHE A 130 2.97 -7.96 3.56
N SER A 131 2.45 -8.97 4.27
CA SER A 131 3.03 -9.52 5.52
C SER A 131 4.52 -9.91 5.41
N ASP A 132 4.95 -10.49 4.28
CA ASP A 132 6.37 -10.81 4.04
C ASP A 132 7.24 -9.54 3.93
N ALA A 133 6.72 -8.50 3.30
CA ALA A 133 7.43 -7.25 3.05
C ALA A 133 7.47 -6.36 4.30
N ASN A 134 6.37 -6.28 5.03
CA ASN A 134 6.23 -5.47 6.25
C ASN A 134 6.71 -6.18 7.53
N GLY A 135 7.14 -7.45 7.44
CA GLY A 135 7.67 -8.18 8.60
C GLY A 135 6.59 -8.63 9.59
N GLN A 136 5.35 -8.80 9.13
CA GLN A 136 4.19 -9.10 9.96
C GLN A 136 3.90 -8.00 11.00
N ALA A 137 4.01 -6.74 10.60
CA ALA A 137 3.95 -5.57 11.48
C ALA A 137 2.72 -5.51 12.40
N LEU A 138 1.58 -6.10 12.00
CA LEU A 138 0.36 -6.13 12.82
C LEU A 138 0.30 -7.28 13.83
N LYS A 139 1.25 -8.22 13.80
CA LYS A 139 1.30 -9.38 14.70
C LYS A 139 2.18 -9.16 15.93
N ASP A 140 2.87 -8.02 16.02
CA ASP A 140 3.70 -7.61 17.15
C ASP A 140 3.09 -6.35 17.79
N PRO A 141 2.09 -6.51 18.69
CA PRO A 141 1.33 -5.40 19.27
C PRO A 141 2.05 -4.67 20.42
#